data_AF-A0A0C3MNU7-F1
#
_entry.id   AF-A0A0C3MNU7-F1
#
_cell.length_a   1.000
_cell.length_b   1.000
_cell.length_c   1.000
_cell.angle_alpha   90.00
_cell.angle_beta   90.00
_cell.angle_gamma   90.00
#
_symmetry.space_group_name_H-M   'P 1'
#
loop_
_entity.id
_entity.type
_entity.pdbx_description
1 polymer ?
#
loop_
_entity_poly.entity_id
_entity_poly.type
_entity_poly.pdbx_seq_one_letter_code
_entity_poly.pdbx_strand_id
1 'polypeptide(L)'
;MKRLVPGIIILLSLAGCASVNEKSAGDNMQAAAAARDRGDWDAARKIYARSFTDANLAQTSPRFRAVLHYEYGRSLGVTCHFKEAEQELTAAHDLDKKSGGVFYISLTELGRLNLVQKKYTEAVTYFEGVLTELEPEIAAKKAPDFYVAVLDDYALALSGAGRPKNAETAAKQAAEIRATAPAAQSWAGSDRTPYGTQCAKT
;
A
#
# COMPACT_ATOMS: atom_id res chain seq x y z
N MET A 1 -15.96 -57.47 61.38
CA MET A 1 -16.10 -56.00 61.25
C MET A 1 -15.53 -55.58 59.90
N LYS A 2 -16.41 -55.23 58.95
CA LYS A 2 -16.05 -54.80 57.58
C LYS A 2 -15.73 -53.30 57.62
N ARG A 3 -14.58 -52.86 57.08
CA ARG A 3 -14.30 -51.45 56.79
C ARG A 3 -14.10 -51.28 55.29
N LEU A 4 -15.09 -50.65 54.66
CA LEU A 4 -15.07 -50.14 53.29
C LEU A 4 -14.20 -48.89 53.25
N VAL A 5 -13.22 -48.84 52.34
CA VAL A 5 -12.47 -47.62 52.00
C VAL A 5 -13.01 -47.13 50.66
N PRO A 6 -13.63 -45.94 50.57
CA PRO A 6 -14.06 -45.40 49.29
C PRO A 6 -12.87 -44.76 48.57
N GLY A 7 -12.65 -45.19 47.33
CA GLY A 7 -11.68 -44.59 46.42
C GLY A 7 -12.11 -43.21 45.96
N ILE A 8 -11.19 -42.25 46.04
CA ILE A 8 -11.30 -40.94 45.42
C ILE A 8 -10.66 -41.06 44.03
N ILE A 9 -11.50 -41.10 42.99
CA ILE A 9 -11.06 -40.96 41.59
C ILE A 9 -11.01 -39.45 41.31
N ILE A 10 -9.81 -38.88 41.32
CA ILE A 10 -9.56 -37.50 40.87
C ILE A 10 -9.62 -37.52 39.34
N LEU A 11 -10.76 -37.08 38.79
CA LEU A 11 -10.91 -36.79 37.37
C LEU A 11 -10.09 -35.52 37.04
N LEU A 12 -8.86 -35.73 36.55
CA LEU A 12 -8.09 -34.68 35.87
C LEU A 12 -8.77 -34.35 34.54
N SER A 13 -9.60 -33.30 34.54
CA SER A 13 -10.10 -32.67 33.32
C SER A 13 -8.94 -31.94 32.63
N LEU A 14 -8.33 -32.62 31.64
CA LEU A 14 -7.44 -32.03 30.66
C LEU A 14 -8.26 -31.05 29.80
N ALA A 15 -8.22 -29.76 30.16
CA ALA A 15 -8.57 -28.70 29.22
C ALA A 15 -7.53 -28.73 28.09
N GLY A 16 -7.88 -29.36 26.97
CA GLY A 16 -7.08 -29.30 25.76
C GLY A 16 -7.03 -27.84 25.30
N CYS A 17 -5.87 -27.21 25.43
CA CYS A 17 -5.56 -25.99 24.71
C CYS A 17 -5.67 -26.33 23.23
N ALA A 18 -6.81 -26.01 22.59
CA ALA A 18 -6.85 -25.92 21.15
C ALA A 18 -5.83 -24.85 20.77
N SER A 19 -4.67 -25.26 20.25
CA SER A 19 -3.76 -24.34 19.59
C SER A 19 -4.53 -23.84 18.37
N VAL A 20 -5.18 -22.69 18.49
CA VAL A 20 -5.62 -21.91 17.33
C VAL A 20 -4.35 -21.73 16.52
N ASN A 21 -4.28 -22.35 15.35
CA ASN A 21 -3.14 -22.21 14.45
C ASN A 21 -3.16 -20.76 13.97
N GLU A 22 -2.50 -19.88 14.71
CA GLU A 22 -2.48 -18.45 14.45
C GLU A 22 -1.69 -18.23 13.16
N LYS A 23 -2.35 -17.61 12.17
CA LYS A 23 -1.72 -17.32 10.88
C LYS A 23 -0.63 -16.28 11.06
N SER A 24 0.53 -16.51 10.46
CA SER A 24 1.61 -15.52 10.47
C SER A 24 1.25 -14.29 9.64
N ALA A 25 1.97 -13.19 9.84
CA ALA A 25 1.90 -12.01 8.99
C ALA A 25 2.16 -12.36 7.51
N GLY A 26 3.03 -13.35 7.23
CA GLY A 26 3.30 -13.85 5.89
C GLY A 26 2.07 -14.53 5.25
N ASP A 27 1.38 -15.37 6.01
CA ASP A 27 0.16 -16.05 5.53
C ASP A 27 -0.96 -15.04 5.25
N ASN A 28 -1.11 -14.04 6.13
CA ASN A 28 -2.08 -12.97 5.96
C ASN A 28 -1.74 -12.09 4.74
N MET A 29 -0.46 -11.76 4.52
CA MET A 29 -0.01 -11.02 3.33
C MET A 29 -0.43 -11.73 2.04
N GLN A 30 -0.21 -13.05 1.93
CA GLN A 30 -0.58 -13.82 0.75
C GLN A 30 -2.10 -13.87 0.56
N ALA A 31 -2.86 -14.13 1.63
CA ALA A 31 -4.31 -14.19 1.56
C ALA A 31 -4.94 -12.82 1.20
N ALA A 32 -4.39 -11.73 1.72
CA ALA A 32 -4.83 -10.38 1.42
C ALA A 32 -4.53 -9.99 -0.04
N ALA A 33 -3.33 -10.32 -0.55
CA ALA A 33 -2.99 -10.14 -1.95
C ALA A 33 -3.96 -10.89 -2.87
N ALA A 34 -4.28 -12.15 -2.54
CA ALA A 34 -5.26 -12.93 -3.31
C ALA A 34 -6.67 -12.30 -3.28
N ALA A 35 -7.09 -11.69 -2.16
CA ALA A 35 -8.36 -10.98 -2.09
C ALA A 35 -8.35 -9.70 -2.96
N ARG A 36 -7.28 -8.91 -2.87
CA ARG A 36 -7.04 -7.72 -3.69
C ARG A 36 -7.08 -8.04 -5.17
N ASP A 37 -6.42 -9.10 -5.60
CA ASP A 37 -6.31 -9.49 -7.01
C ASP A 37 -7.68 -9.92 -7.59
N ARG A 38 -8.63 -10.32 -6.73
CA ARG A 38 -10.04 -10.54 -7.11
C ARG A 38 -10.90 -9.27 -7.04
N GLY A 39 -10.30 -8.13 -6.70
CA GLY A 39 -10.99 -6.85 -6.52
C GLY A 39 -11.71 -6.70 -5.18
N ASP A 40 -11.55 -7.63 -4.24
CA ASP A 40 -12.15 -7.57 -2.90
C ASP A 40 -11.23 -6.82 -1.93
N TRP A 41 -11.20 -5.49 -2.10
CA TRP A 41 -10.31 -4.62 -1.34
C TRP A 41 -10.71 -4.49 0.14
N ASP A 42 -11.99 -4.68 0.47
CA ASP A 42 -12.45 -4.69 1.85
C ASP A 42 -11.98 -5.96 2.59
N ALA A 43 -12.06 -7.13 1.96
CA ALA A 43 -11.47 -8.34 2.53
C ALA A 43 -9.94 -8.22 2.63
N ALA A 44 -9.27 -7.70 1.59
CA ALA A 44 -7.83 -7.48 1.62
C ALA A 44 -7.42 -6.58 2.81
N ARG A 45 -8.10 -5.44 2.99
CA ARG A 45 -7.90 -4.52 4.11
C ARG A 45 -8.02 -5.23 5.46
N LYS A 46 -9.11 -5.99 5.67
CA LYS A 46 -9.36 -6.71 6.93
C LYS A 46 -8.29 -7.78 7.21
N ILE A 47 -7.78 -8.44 6.18
CA ILE A 47 -6.73 -9.45 6.33
C ILE A 47 -5.38 -8.79 6.61
N TYR A 48 -5.01 -7.73 5.88
CA TYR A 48 -3.79 -6.96 6.16
C TYR A 48 -3.78 -6.40 7.58
N ALA A 49 -4.92 -5.88 8.07
CA ALA A 49 -5.04 -5.41 9.45
C ALA A 49 -4.71 -6.50 10.50
N ARG A 50 -5.03 -7.77 10.22
CA ARG A 50 -4.69 -8.90 11.11
C ARG A 50 -3.18 -9.19 11.13
N SER A 51 -2.43 -8.85 10.09
CA SER A 51 -0.97 -9.01 10.11
C SER A 51 -0.31 -8.19 11.22
N PHE A 52 -0.93 -7.08 11.64
CA PHE A 52 -0.43 -6.23 12.72
C PHE A 52 -0.67 -6.80 14.12
N THR A 53 -1.43 -7.89 14.26
CA THR A 53 -1.58 -8.58 15.54
C THR A 53 -0.56 -9.71 15.74
N ASP A 54 0.22 -10.06 14.72
CA ASP A 54 1.28 -11.07 14.83
C ASP A 54 2.41 -10.57 15.75
N ALA A 55 2.64 -11.28 16.86
CA ALA A 55 3.68 -10.97 17.82
C ALA A 55 5.10 -10.99 17.21
N ASN A 56 5.31 -11.71 16.11
CA ASN A 56 6.59 -11.80 15.42
C ASN A 56 6.77 -10.73 14.33
N LEU A 57 5.76 -9.88 14.06
CA LEU A 57 5.86 -8.85 13.03
C LEU A 57 7.08 -7.94 13.24
N ALA A 58 7.38 -7.59 14.49
CA ALA A 58 8.53 -6.74 14.82
C ALA A 58 9.89 -7.37 14.46
N GLN A 59 9.96 -8.70 14.38
CA GLN A 59 11.16 -9.46 14.03
C GLN A 59 11.33 -9.63 12.50
N THR A 60 10.30 -9.30 11.72
CA THR A 60 10.38 -9.34 10.25
C THR A 60 11.27 -8.22 9.70
N SER A 61 11.73 -8.38 8.46
CA SER A 61 12.61 -7.40 7.83
C SER A 61 11.93 -6.03 7.69
N PRO A 62 12.68 -4.91 7.76
CA PRO A 62 12.14 -3.58 7.48
C PRO A 62 11.42 -3.51 6.13
N ARG A 63 11.97 -4.20 5.11
CA ARG A 63 11.36 -4.30 3.78
C ARG A 63 10.00 -5.00 3.81
N PHE A 64 9.86 -6.11 4.55
CA PHE A 64 8.58 -6.80 4.71
C PHE A 64 7.54 -5.85 5.34
N ARG A 65 7.91 -5.15 6.41
CA ARG A 65 7.02 -4.19 7.06
C ARG A 65 6.64 -3.03 6.14
N ALA A 66 7.58 -2.52 5.34
CA ALA A 66 7.30 -1.47 4.35
C ALA A 66 6.24 -1.92 3.35
N VAL A 67 6.36 -3.15 2.82
CA VAL A 67 5.36 -3.73 1.89
C VAL A 67 4.01 -3.93 2.58
N LEU A 68 3.99 -4.42 3.82
CA LEU A 68 2.73 -4.57 4.57
C LEU A 68 2.01 -3.24 4.75
N HIS A 69 2.71 -2.20 5.21
CA HIS A 69 2.18 -0.85 5.33
C HIS A 69 1.68 -0.31 3.98
N TYR A 70 2.43 -0.53 2.90
CA TYR A 70 2.08 -0.09 1.55
C TYR A 70 0.75 -0.72 1.08
N GLU A 71 0.64 -2.04 1.15
CA GLU A 71 -0.54 -2.75 0.66
C GLU A 71 -1.77 -2.52 1.54
N TYR A 72 -1.57 -2.39 2.86
CA TYR A 72 -2.63 -2.04 3.77
C TYR A 72 -3.14 -0.62 3.51
N GLY A 73 -2.24 0.35 3.37
CA GLY A 73 -2.56 1.74 3.03
C GLY A 73 -3.34 1.87 1.73
N ARG A 74 -2.94 1.12 0.68
CA ARG A 74 -3.71 1.05 -0.58
C ARG A 74 -5.13 0.56 -0.35
N SER A 75 -5.29 -0.53 0.38
CA SER A 75 -6.60 -1.14 0.67
C SER A 75 -7.49 -0.22 1.50
N LEU A 76 -6.91 0.52 2.45
CA LEU A 76 -7.60 1.58 3.21
C LEU A 76 -8.10 2.69 2.29
N GLY A 77 -7.27 3.19 1.38
CA GLY A 77 -7.65 4.26 0.47
C GLY A 77 -8.75 3.85 -0.53
N VAL A 78 -8.71 2.61 -1.05
CA VAL A 78 -9.76 2.09 -1.95
C VAL A 78 -11.11 2.03 -1.23
N THR A 79 -11.08 1.71 0.05
CA THR A 79 -12.26 1.62 0.93
C THR A 79 -12.55 2.92 1.70
N CYS A 80 -11.96 4.03 1.27
CA CYS A 80 -12.26 5.39 1.74
C CYS A 80 -11.86 5.71 3.20
N HIS A 81 -10.98 4.89 3.80
CA HIS A 81 -10.31 5.18 5.08
C HIS A 81 -9.08 6.07 4.81
N PHE A 82 -9.31 7.27 4.26
CA PHE A 82 -8.26 8.08 3.65
C PHE A 82 -7.18 8.54 4.62
N LYS A 83 -7.55 8.85 5.87
CA LYS A 83 -6.61 9.32 6.88
C LYS A 83 -5.65 8.20 7.28
N GLU A 84 -6.19 7.02 7.54
CA GLU A 84 -5.41 5.83 7.87
C GLU A 84 -4.56 5.41 6.66
N ALA A 85 -5.09 5.48 5.44
CA ALA A 85 -4.33 5.22 4.23
C ALA A 85 -3.08 6.11 4.11
N GLU A 86 -3.22 7.41 4.39
CA GLU A 86 -2.11 8.37 4.37
C GLU A 86 -1.04 8.04 5.42
N GLN A 87 -1.46 7.64 6.63
CA GLN A 87 -0.55 7.22 7.70
C GLN A 87 0.25 5.97 7.31
N GLU A 88 -0.43 4.95 6.79
CA GLU A 88 0.19 3.68 6.40
C GLU A 88 1.13 3.84 5.20
N LEU A 89 0.74 4.61 4.18
CA LEU A 89 1.62 4.88 3.04
C LEU A 89 2.84 5.73 3.44
N THR A 90 2.69 6.64 4.40
CA THR A 90 3.82 7.40 4.97
C THR A 90 4.78 6.48 5.71
N ALA A 91 4.26 5.57 6.55
CA ALA A 91 5.08 4.58 7.24
C ALA A 91 5.84 3.67 6.26
N ALA A 92 5.19 3.25 5.17
CA ALA A 92 5.82 2.49 4.10
C ALA A 92 6.97 3.26 3.43
N HIS A 93 6.73 4.53 3.07
CA HIS A 93 7.74 5.41 2.49
C HIS A 93 8.97 5.55 3.41
N ASP A 94 8.74 5.84 4.69
CA ASP A 94 9.81 6.03 5.67
C ASP A 94 10.64 4.75 5.90
N LEU A 95 9.99 3.58 5.92
CA LEU A 95 10.66 2.29 6.07
C LEU A 95 11.51 1.95 4.84
N ASP A 96 10.96 2.14 3.63
CA ASP A 96 11.73 1.91 2.41
C ASP A 96 12.91 2.90 2.32
N LYS A 97 12.71 4.18 2.66
CA LYS A 97 13.80 5.17 2.65
C LYS A 97 14.93 4.82 3.62
N LYS A 98 14.58 4.36 4.83
CA LYS A 98 15.56 3.91 5.85
C LYS A 98 16.28 2.61 5.47
N SER A 99 15.66 1.76 4.67
CA SER A 99 16.19 0.43 4.31
C SER A 99 16.81 0.35 2.90
N GLY A 100 16.86 1.47 2.17
CA GLY A 100 17.33 1.49 0.78
C GLY A 100 16.36 0.81 -0.20
N GLY A 101 15.08 0.70 0.17
CA GLY A 101 14.01 0.18 -0.66
C GLY A 101 13.51 1.18 -1.70
N VAL A 102 12.44 0.80 -2.41
CA VAL A 102 11.87 1.58 -3.52
C VAL A 102 10.82 2.58 -3.01
N PHE A 103 11.27 3.58 -2.25
CA PHE A 103 10.41 4.48 -1.47
C PHE A 103 9.54 5.43 -2.32
N TYR A 104 9.91 5.68 -3.59
CA TYR A 104 9.15 6.57 -4.48
C TYR A 104 7.79 6.00 -4.88
N ILE A 105 7.57 4.68 -4.73
CA ILE A 105 6.28 4.04 -5.03
C ILE A 105 5.22 4.49 -4.01
N SER A 106 5.52 4.39 -2.72
CA SER A 106 4.59 4.84 -1.65
C SER A 106 4.31 6.34 -1.74
N LEU A 107 5.33 7.13 -2.11
CA LEU A 107 5.17 8.58 -2.30
C LEU A 107 4.27 8.91 -3.49
N THR A 108 4.35 8.14 -4.57
CA THR A 108 3.45 8.26 -5.73
C THR A 108 2.01 7.93 -5.34
N GLU A 109 1.80 6.88 -4.56
CA GLU A 109 0.48 6.50 -4.06
C GLU A 109 -0.11 7.57 -3.11
N LEU A 110 0.70 8.24 -2.28
CA LEU A 110 0.27 9.40 -1.48
C LEU A 110 -0.22 10.56 -2.37
N GLY A 111 0.50 10.85 -3.46
CA GLY A 111 0.09 11.84 -4.45
C GLY A 111 -1.27 11.47 -5.09
N ARG A 112 -1.43 10.22 -5.51
CA ARG A 112 -2.68 9.70 -6.11
C ARG A 112 -3.86 9.71 -5.13
N LEU A 113 -3.63 9.32 -3.88
CA LEU A 113 -4.61 9.34 -2.81
C LEU A 113 -5.14 10.76 -2.58
N ASN A 114 -4.25 11.76 -2.59
CA ASN A 114 -4.64 13.17 -2.45
C ASN A 114 -5.32 13.71 -3.71
N LEU A 115 -4.86 13.28 -4.90
CA LEU A 115 -5.44 13.68 -6.18
C LEU A 115 -6.93 13.28 -6.29
N VAL A 116 -7.29 12.04 -5.92
CA VAL A 116 -8.70 11.61 -5.95
C VAL A 116 -9.58 12.34 -4.93
N GLN A 117 -8.98 12.81 -3.84
CA GLN A 117 -9.64 13.66 -2.84
C GLN A 117 -9.70 15.13 -3.25
N LYS A 118 -9.17 15.50 -4.43
CA LYS A 118 -9.04 16.89 -4.91
C LYS A 118 -8.18 17.79 -4.02
N LYS A 119 -7.32 17.19 -3.20
CA LYS A 119 -6.27 17.88 -2.42
C LYS A 119 -5.09 18.17 -3.33
N TYR A 120 -5.31 19.06 -4.30
CA TYR A 120 -4.40 19.23 -5.44
C TYR A 120 -3.04 19.79 -5.02
N THR A 121 -2.99 20.72 -4.07
CA THR A 121 -1.74 21.30 -3.56
C THR A 121 -0.87 20.25 -2.85
N GLU A 122 -1.49 19.40 -2.05
CA GLU A 122 -0.83 18.30 -1.35
C GLU A 122 -0.35 17.25 -2.36
N ALA A 123 -1.18 16.88 -3.33
CA ALA A 123 -0.80 15.98 -4.41
C ALA A 123 0.40 16.50 -5.20
N VAL A 124 0.42 17.80 -5.54
CA VAL A 124 1.56 18.48 -6.18
C VAL A 124 2.83 18.31 -5.35
N THR A 125 2.77 18.55 -4.03
CA THR A 125 3.93 18.40 -3.13
C THR A 125 4.49 16.98 -3.17
N TYR A 126 3.62 15.96 -3.12
CA TYR A 126 4.06 14.57 -3.20
C TYR A 126 4.70 14.23 -4.55
N PHE A 127 4.09 14.63 -5.65
CA PHE A 127 4.64 14.37 -6.99
C PHE A 127 5.95 15.11 -7.24
N GLU A 128 6.10 16.36 -6.77
CA GLU A 128 7.38 17.07 -6.82
C GLU A 128 8.48 16.29 -6.07
N GLY A 129 8.16 15.75 -4.89
CA GLY A 129 9.07 14.85 -4.17
C GLY A 129 9.42 13.58 -4.94
N VAL A 130 8.45 12.93 -5.61
CA VAL A 130 8.70 11.76 -6.46
C VAL A 130 9.65 12.12 -7.61
N LEU A 131 9.40 13.24 -8.29
CA LEU A 131 10.19 13.66 -9.45
C LEU A 131 11.65 13.95 -9.07
N THR A 132 11.89 14.59 -7.93
CA THR A 132 13.25 14.81 -7.40
C THR A 132 13.97 13.48 -7.15
N GLU A 133 13.29 12.51 -6.55
CA GLU A 133 13.90 11.23 -6.18
C GLU A 133 14.10 10.30 -7.39
N LEU A 134 13.31 10.49 -8.45
CA LEU A 134 13.47 9.79 -9.73
C LEU A 134 14.58 10.36 -10.63
N GLU A 135 15.11 11.56 -10.37
CA GLU A 135 16.13 12.20 -11.23
C GLU A 135 17.28 11.25 -11.64
N PRO A 136 17.89 10.46 -10.72
CA PRO A 136 18.96 9.53 -11.09
C PRO A 136 18.48 8.40 -12.02
N GLU A 137 17.26 7.90 -11.81
CA GLU A 137 16.66 6.80 -12.60
C GLU A 137 16.24 7.29 -13.99
N ILE A 138 15.78 8.54 -14.08
CA ILE A 138 15.47 9.24 -15.34
C ILE A 138 16.76 9.46 -16.13
N ALA A 139 17.81 9.97 -15.50
CA ALA A 139 19.12 10.15 -16.13
C ALA A 139 19.70 8.82 -16.64
N ALA A 140 19.47 7.74 -15.91
CA ALA A 140 19.86 6.38 -16.29
C ALA A 140 18.88 5.69 -17.26
N LYS A 141 17.75 6.30 -17.62
CA LYS A 141 16.69 5.74 -18.50
C LYS A 141 16.13 4.39 -18.03
N LYS A 142 16.08 4.14 -16.72
CA LYS A 142 15.73 2.82 -16.16
C LYS A 142 14.24 2.57 -16.00
N ALA A 143 13.43 3.63 -15.87
CA ALA A 143 11.98 3.50 -15.61
C ALA A 143 11.15 4.54 -16.40
N PRO A 144 11.25 4.59 -17.75
CA PRO A 144 10.53 5.58 -18.55
C PRO A 144 9.01 5.51 -18.37
N ASP A 145 8.43 4.32 -18.25
CA ASP A 145 6.99 4.09 -18.04
C ASP A 145 6.49 4.68 -16.72
N PHE A 146 7.23 4.41 -15.64
CA PHE A 146 6.91 4.91 -14.31
C PHE A 146 6.93 6.44 -14.31
N TYR A 147 7.99 7.00 -14.91
CA TYR A 147 8.15 8.44 -15.00
C TYR A 147 7.03 9.12 -15.77
N VAL A 148 6.65 8.56 -16.92
CA VAL A 148 5.52 9.04 -17.72
C VAL A 148 4.21 9.06 -16.93
N ALA A 149 3.90 7.99 -16.20
CA ALA A 149 2.67 7.95 -15.41
C ALA A 149 2.68 8.95 -14.25
N VAL A 150 3.83 9.18 -13.60
CA VAL A 150 3.97 10.22 -12.58
C VAL A 150 3.76 11.61 -13.18
N LEU A 151 4.31 11.87 -14.37
CA LEU A 151 4.11 13.15 -15.07
C LEU A 151 2.64 13.40 -15.43
N ASP A 152 1.90 12.37 -15.86
CA ASP A 152 0.46 12.50 -16.12
C ASP A 152 -0.32 12.85 -14.85
N ASP A 153 -0.06 12.13 -13.74
CA ASP A 153 -0.74 12.38 -12.46
C ASP A 153 -0.36 13.76 -11.88
N TYR A 154 0.90 14.16 -12.07
CA TYR A 154 1.39 15.48 -11.70
C TYR A 154 0.73 16.59 -12.53
N ALA A 155 0.56 16.40 -13.84
CA ALA A 155 -0.13 17.36 -14.70
C ALA A 155 -1.60 17.55 -14.25
N LEU A 156 -2.28 16.47 -13.89
CA LEU A 156 -3.64 16.52 -13.32
C LEU A 156 -3.66 17.31 -12.01
N ALA A 157 -2.73 17.03 -11.09
CA ALA A 157 -2.61 17.73 -9.82
C ALA A 157 -2.32 19.23 -10.01
N LEU A 158 -1.39 19.58 -10.90
CA LEU A 158 -1.04 20.96 -11.24
C LEU A 158 -2.22 21.73 -11.82
N SER A 159 -2.96 21.12 -12.74
CA SER A 159 -4.15 21.73 -13.33
C SER A 159 -5.21 22.01 -12.26
N GLY A 160 -5.50 21.02 -11.41
CA GLY A 160 -6.42 21.18 -10.28
C GLY A 160 -5.97 22.21 -9.25
N ALA A 161 -4.66 22.39 -9.06
CA ALA A 161 -4.07 23.41 -8.20
C ALA A 161 -4.00 24.82 -8.86
N GLY A 162 -4.57 25.01 -10.05
CA GLY A 162 -4.56 26.31 -10.73
C GLY A 162 -3.21 26.68 -11.36
N ARG A 163 -2.36 25.70 -11.69
CA ARG A 163 -1.04 25.86 -12.34
C ARG A 163 -1.04 25.30 -13.78
N PRO A 164 -1.92 25.76 -14.70
CA PRO A 164 -2.13 25.12 -16.00
C PRO A 164 -0.91 25.14 -16.92
N LYS A 165 -0.10 26.21 -16.92
CA LYS A 165 1.15 26.28 -17.70
C LYS A 165 2.16 25.20 -17.29
N ASN A 166 2.24 24.91 -15.99
CA ASN A 166 3.11 23.86 -15.48
C ASN A 166 2.54 22.48 -15.83
N ALA A 167 1.21 22.32 -15.79
CA ALA A 167 0.54 21.09 -16.21
C ALA A 167 0.82 20.77 -17.69
N GLU A 168 0.72 21.77 -18.57
CA GLU A 168 1.07 21.64 -19.99
C GLU A 168 2.53 21.24 -20.19
N THR A 169 3.43 21.78 -19.37
CA THR A 169 4.87 21.43 -19.42
C THR A 169 5.09 19.97 -19.04
N ALA A 170 4.49 19.50 -17.94
CA ALA A 170 4.58 18.10 -17.52
C ALA A 170 3.96 17.14 -18.56
N ALA A 171 2.80 17.48 -19.12
CA ALA A 171 2.13 16.70 -20.16
C ALA A 171 2.95 16.62 -21.45
N LYS A 172 3.57 17.73 -21.86
CA LYS A 172 4.47 17.77 -23.03
C LYS A 172 5.68 16.85 -22.81
N GLN A 173 6.29 16.91 -21.62
CA GLN A 173 7.43 16.05 -21.29
C GLN A 173 7.04 14.57 -21.33
N ALA A 174 5.87 14.19 -20.79
CA ALA A 174 5.37 12.83 -20.86
C ALA A 174 5.17 12.37 -22.31
N ALA A 175 4.67 13.25 -23.19
CA ALA A 175 4.49 12.96 -24.62
C ALA A 175 5.84 12.77 -25.35
N GLU A 176 6.85 13.59 -25.04
CA GLU A 176 8.20 13.47 -25.62
C GLU A 176 8.87 12.14 -25.24
N ILE A 177 8.71 11.69 -24.00
CA ILE A 177 9.25 10.39 -23.56
C ILE A 177 8.55 9.24 -24.30
N ARG A 178 7.21 9.27 -24.41
CA ARG A 178 6.46 8.25 -25.17
C ARG A 178 6.87 8.18 -26.64
N ALA A 179 7.14 9.33 -27.26
CA ALA A 179 7.59 9.38 -28.65
C ALA A 179 8.98 8.76 -28.87
N THR A 180 9.84 8.78 -27.85
CA THR A 180 11.22 8.29 -27.93
C THR A 180 11.42 6.90 -27.32
N ALA A 181 10.44 6.40 -26.55
CA ALA A 181 10.42 5.07 -25.95
C ALA A 181 9.02 4.44 -26.07
N PRO A 182 8.67 3.82 -27.21
CA PRO A 182 7.32 3.30 -27.46
C PRO A 182 6.86 2.19 -26.51
N ALA A 183 7.81 1.53 -25.83
CA ALA A 183 7.51 0.56 -24.77
C ALA A 183 6.86 1.21 -23.53
N ALA A 184 6.85 2.54 -23.42
CA ALA A 184 6.39 3.30 -22.25
C ALA A 184 4.88 3.32 -21.97
N GLN A 185 4.12 2.39 -22.56
CA GLN A 185 2.66 2.35 -22.46
C GLN A 185 2.13 1.49 -21.29
N SER A 186 2.99 0.78 -20.55
CA SER A 186 2.52 -0.38 -19.78
C SER A 186 2.07 -0.11 -18.33
N TRP A 187 2.38 1.04 -17.72
CA TRP A 187 2.03 1.27 -16.30
C TRP A 187 0.81 2.21 -16.07
N ALA A 188 0.21 2.75 -17.14
CA ALA A 188 -0.74 3.86 -17.04
C ALA A 188 -2.20 3.46 -16.70
N GLY A 189 -2.61 2.19 -16.81
CA GLY A 189 -4.04 1.83 -16.82
C GLY A 189 -4.49 0.78 -15.81
N SER A 190 -3.96 -0.44 -15.88
CA SER A 190 -4.49 -1.60 -15.15
C SER A 190 -3.99 -1.73 -13.70
N ASP A 191 -2.83 -1.14 -13.39
CA ASP A 191 -2.16 -1.34 -12.10
C ASP A 191 -2.41 -0.21 -11.10
N ARG A 192 -3.16 0.83 -11.51
CA ARG A 192 -3.48 1.97 -10.64
C ARG A 192 -4.40 1.53 -9.52
N THR A 193 -4.05 1.90 -8.29
CA THR A 193 -4.90 1.67 -7.12
C THR A 193 -6.22 2.44 -7.30
N PRO A 194 -7.40 1.77 -7.24
CA PRO A 194 -8.68 2.40 -7.51
C PRO A 194 -9.20 3.13 -6.26
N TYR A 195 -8.48 4.14 -5.80
CA TYR A 195 -8.79 4.88 -4.58
C TYR A 195 -10.22 5.46 -4.60
N GLY A 196 -10.91 5.39 -3.46
CA GLY A 196 -12.25 5.95 -3.32
C GLY A 196 -13.38 5.20 -4.04
N THR A 197 -13.11 4.05 -4.68
CA THR A 197 -14.11 3.36 -5.51
C THR A 197 -14.97 2.36 -4.75
N GLN A 198 -14.54 1.92 -3.56
CA GLN A 198 -15.25 0.92 -2.74
C GLN A 198 -15.57 1.45 -1.34
N CYS A 199 -16.06 2.68 -1.26
CA CYS A 199 -16.57 3.19 0.01
C CYS A 199 -17.73 2.30 0.48
N ALA A 200 -17.71 1.89 1.75
CA ALA A 200 -18.89 1.28 2.35
C ALA A 200 -20.07 2.25 2.20
N LYS A 201 -21.21 1.76 1.70
CA LYS A 201 -22.46 2.50 1.78
C LYS A 201 -22.86 2.51 3.25
N THR A 202 -22.73 3.66 3.90
CA THR A 202 -23.38 3.93 5.19
C THR A 202 -24.89 3.89 5.04
#